data_AF-A0A835R1L2-F1
#
_entry.id   AF-A0A835R1L2-F1
#
_cell.length_a   1.000
_cell.length_b   1.000
_cell.length_c   1.000
_cell.angle_alpha   90.00
_cell.angle_beta   90.00
_cell.angle_gamma   90.00
#
_symmetry.space_group_name_H-M   'P 1'
#
loop_
_entity.id
_entity.type
_entity.pdbx_description
1 polymer ?
#
loop_
_entity_poly.entity_id
_entity_poly.type
_entity_poly.pdbx_seq_one_letter_code
_entity_poly.pdbx_strand_id
1 'polypeptide(L)'
;MDEFVARCERFMRLVSMVFSAIGAALVGLAAETKTVFFVQRRAGYRDLHVLWLFTVISSVSSAYNILQLFRGFICASLREHRSQRNKKLSAWVHLVLDQGVAYVMFAVTVAAIQGSMVGLTGVKQLQWSKLCNIYTRFCYQIAAGVLCGLVASMAMAFVSSITVRHLFLLYPAFTRAALSNSKSRWNIFYSSLN
;
A
#
# COMPACT_ATOMS: atom_id res chain seq x y z
N MET A 1 4.50 13.68 -19.52
CA MET A 1 4.80 12.44 -18.80
C MET A 1 5.08 11.41 -19.85
N ASP A 2 6.29 10.88 -19.89
CA ASP A 2 6.68 9.90 -20.90
C ASP A 2 5.78 8.67 -20.77
N GLU A 3 5.33 8.13 -21.91
CA GLU A 3 4.42 6.98 -21.92
C GLU A 3 5.02 5.79 -21.16
N PHE A 4 6.35 5.65 -21.21
CA PHE A 4 7.11 4.68 -20.44
C PHE A 4 6.90 4.81 -18.93
N VAL A 5 7.01 6.02 -18.37
CA VAL A 5 6.85 6.25 -16.93
C VAL A 5 5.43 5.91 -16.47
N ALA A 6 4.42 6.31 -17.25
CA ALA A 6 3.03 5.97 -16.97
C ALA A 6 2.77 4.45 -17.05
N ARG A 7 3.42 3.75 -17.99
CA ARG A 7 3.35 2.30 -18.12
C ARG A 7 4.03 1.58 -16.95
N CYS A 8 5.21 2.03 -16.53
CA CYS A 8 5.91 1.53 -15.36
C CYS A 8 5.11 1.72 -14.07
N GLU A 9 4.49 2.89 -13.86
CA GLU A 9 3.65 3.15 -12.69
C GLU A 9 2.47 2.17 -12.64
N ARG A 10 1.73 2.02 -13.75
CA ARG A 10 0.60 1.07 -13.83
C ARG A 10 1.05 -0.37 -13.59
N PHE A 11 2.17 -0.78 -14.17
CA PHE A 11 2.73 -2.11 -13.99
C PHE A 11 3.10 -2.37 -12.53
N MET A 12 3.78 -1.43 -11.86
CA MET A 12 4.17 -1.57 -10.46
C MET A 12 2.95 -1.61 -9.52
N ARG A 13 1.89 -0.85 -9.80
CA ARG A 13 0.61 -0.94 -9.06
C ARG A 13 -0.07 -2.29 -9.25
N LEU A 14 -0.05 -2.86 -10.46
CA LEU A 14 -0.56 -4.21 -10.72
C LEU A 14 0.25 -5.27 -9.97
N VAL A 15 1.59 -5.17 -9.99
CA VAL A 15 2.47 -6.06 -9.23
C VAL A 15 2.14 -5.95 -7.74
N SER A 16 2.08 -4.74 -7.18
CA SER A 16 1.73 -4.53 -5.77
C SER A 16 0.37 -5.14 -5.42
N MET A 17 -0.65 -4.92 -6.25
CA MET A 17 -1.99 -5.47 -6.08
C MET A 17 -1.98 -7.01 -6.02
N VAL A 18 -1.34 -7.66 -7.00
CA VAL A 18 -1.27 -9.12 -7.10
C VAL A 18 -0.50 -9.70 -5.91
N PHE A 19 0.66 -9.14 -5.57
CA PHE A 19 1.46 -9.62 -4.45
C PHE A 19 0.79 -9.38 -3.09
N SER A 20 0.11 -8.24 -2.90
CA SER A 20 -0.71 -7.99 -1.69
C SER A 20 -1.89 -8.96 -1.60
N ALA A 21 -2.57 -9.24 -2.71
CA ALA A 21 -3.67 -10.19 -2.74
C ALA A 21 -3.21 -11.63 -2.47
N ILE A 22 -2.10 -12.05 -3.08
CA ILE A 22 -1.47 -13.34 -2.81
C ILE A 22 -1.02 -13.42 -1.35
N GLY A 23 -0.39 -12.36 -0.81
CA GLY A 23 0.03 -12.31 0.60
C GLY A 23 -1.16 -12.44 1.55
N ALA A 24 -2.25 -11.70 1.29
CA ALA A 24 -3.47 -11.79 2.08
C ALA A 24 -4.13 -13.17 1.97
N ALA A 25 -4.18 -13.76 0.77
CA ALA A 25 -4.74 -15.08 0.55
C ALA A 25 -3.89 -16.18 1.19
N LEU A 26 -2.56 -16.16 1.04
CA LEU A 26 -1.65 -17.13 1.64
C LEU A 26 -1.76 -17.11 3.17
N VAL A 27 -1.75 -15.93 3.78
CA VAL A 27 -1.85 -15.81 5.25
C VAL A 27 -3.28 -16.05 5.75
N GLY A 28 -4.29 -15.60 5.01
CA GLY A 28 -5.70 -15.77 5.37
C GLY A 28 -6.20 -17.21 5.20
N LEU A 29 -5.76 -17.91 4.15
CA LEU A 29 -6.06 -19.32 3.90
C LEU A 29 -5.13 -20.26 4.67
N ALA A 30 -3.98 -19.78 5.15
CA ALA A 30 -3.15 -20.51 6.11
C ALA A 30 -3.86 -20.71 7.46
N ALA A 31 -5.00 -20.07 7.70
CA ALA A 31 -5.87 -20.36 8.83
C ALA A 31 -6.59 -21.72 8.66
N GLU A 32 -5.86 -22.83 8.63
CA GLU A 32 -6.44 -24.15 8.82
C GLU A 32 -6.65 -24.41 10.32
N THR A 33 -7.90 -24.59 10.73
CA THR A 33 -8.27 -25.24 11.98
C THR A 33 -7.99 -26.74 11.88
N LYS A 34 -6.82 -27.18 12.38
CA LYS A 34 -6.55 -28.60 12.64
C LYS A 34 -6.55 -28.87 14.14
N THR A 35 -7.54 -29.63 14.62
CA THR A 35 -7.58 -30.23 15.96
C THR A 35 -6.57 -31.36 16.04
N VAL A 36 -5.48 -31.19 16.81
CA VAL A 36 -4.52 -32.27 17.06
C VAL A 36 -4.38 -32.46 18.56
N PHE A 37 -4.90 -33.61 19.04
CA PHE A 37 -4.71 -34.23 20.35
C PHE A 37 -5.17 -33.47 21.61
N PHE A 38 -6.43 -33.75 22.04
CA PHE A 38 -7.07 -33.68 23.38
C PHE A 38 -6.80 -32.48 24.33
N VAL A 39 -5.91 -31.56 23.97
CA VAL A 39 -5.72 -30.24 24.57
C VAL A 39 -5.83 -29.28 23.40
N GLN A 40 -6.95 -28.58 23.33
CA GLN A 40 -7.25 -27.62 22.27
C GLN A 40 -6.38 -26.36 22.43
N ARG A 41 -5.06 -26.48 22.25
CA ARG A 41 -4.16 -25.34 22.08
C ARG A 41 -4.35 -24.82 20.66
N ARG A 42 -5.37 -23.96 20.49
CA ARG A 42 -5.43 -23.01 19.38
C ARG A 42 -4.17 -22.13 19.52
N ALA A 43 -3.18 -22.38 18.67
CA ALA A 43 -2.26 -21.35 18.23
C ALA A 43 -2.74 -20.95 16.84
N GLY A 44 -3.89 -20.28 16.79
CA GLY A 44 -4.51 -19.86 15.54
C GLY A 44 -3.95 -18.51 15.09
N TYR A 45 -4.15 -18.17 13.82
CA TYR A 45 -3.92 -16.83 13.26
C TYR A 45 -4.62 -15.69 14.07
N ARG A 46 -5.61 -16.02 14.92
CA ARG A 46 -6.27 -15.10 15.85
C ARG A 46 -5.48 -14.79 17.13
N ASP A 47 -4.42 -15.53 17.46
CA ASP A 47 -3.64 -15.32 18.68
C ASP A 47 -2.47 -14.34 18.48
N LEU A 48 -1.97 -14.20 17.24
CA LEU A 48 -1.04 -13.13 16.88
C LEU A 48 -1.82 -12.00 16.19
N HIS A 49 -2.12 -10.95 16.97
CA HIS A 49 -2.71 -9.71 16.48
C HIS A 49 -1.99 -9.16 15.23
N VAL A 50 -0.69 -9.40 15.12
CA VAL A 50 0.17 -9.01 14.00
C VAL A 50 -0.21 -9.67 12.67
N LEU A 51 -0.59 -10.95 12.68
CA LEU A 51 -0.93 -11.68 11.45
C LEU A 51 -2.30 -11.27 10.91
N TRP A 52 -3.23 -10.97 11.83
CA TRP A 52 -4.51 -10.36 11.51
C TRP A 52 -4.36 -8.94 10.94
N LEU A 53 -3.50 -8.11 11.52
CA LEU A 53 -3.20 -6.80 10.96
C LEU A 53 -2.60 -6.90 9.55
N PHE A 54 -1.72 -7.88 9.31
CA PHE A 54 -1.12 -8.09 7.99
C PHE A 54 -2.16 -8.40 6.92
N THR A 55 -3.12 -9.28 7.19
CA THR A 55 -4.18 -9.64 6.22
C THR A 55 -5.12 -8.48 5.95
N VAL A 56 -5.53 -7.73 6.99
CA VAL A 56 -6.39 -6.55 6.87
C VAL A 56 -5.70 -5.47 6.03
N ILE A 57 -4.48 -5.10 6.40
CA ILE A 57 -3.71 -4.07 5.70
C ILE A 57 -3.42 -4.46 4.24
N SER A 58 -3.06 -5.72 3.99
CA SER A 58 -2.81 -6.23 2.63
C SER A 58 -4.08 -6.19 1.77
N SER A 59 -5.24 -6.47 2.35
CA SER A 59 -6.53 -6.38 1.65
C SER A 59 -6.94 -4.94 1.36
N VAL A 60 -6.72 -4.02 2.29
CA VAL A 60 -6.95 -2.59 2.07
C VAL A 60 -6.01 -2.05 0.99
N SER A 61 -4.74 -2.46 0.99
CA SER A 61 -3.76 -2.08 -0.03
C SER A 61 -4.14 -2.58 -1.43
N SER A 62 -4.62 -3.83 -1.55
CA SER A 62 -5.04 -4.36 -2.85
C SER A 62 -6.28 -3.62 -3.37
N ALA A 63 -7.28 -3.38 -2.52
CA ALA A 63 -8.46 -2.60 -2.87
C ALA A 63 -8.09 -1.16 -3.31
N TYR A 64 -7.15 -0.52 -2.61
CA TYR A 64 -6.64 0.80 -2.99
C TYR A 64 -5.98 0.79 -4.38
N ASN A 65 -5.10 -0.18 -4.66
CA ASN A 65 -4.44 -0.29 -5.95
C ASN A 65 -5.44 -0.55 -7.10
N ILE A 66 -6.46 -1.38 -6.88
CA ILE A 66 -7.56 -1.60 -7.84
C ILE A 66 -8.30 -0.29 -8.12
N LEU A 67 -8.69 0.43 -7.07
CA LEU A 67 -9.43 1.68 -7.20
C LEU A 67 -8.63 2.73 -7.99
N GLN A 68 -7.33 2.81 -7.74
CA GLN A 68 -6.45 3.76 -8.43
C GLN A 68 -6.24 3.40 -9.91
N LEU A 69 -6.11 2.11 -10.25
CA LEU A 69 -6.05 1.63 -11.63
C LEU A 69 -7.36 1.94 -12.37
N PHE A 70 -8.50 1.68 -11.73
CA PHE A 70 -9.81 1.95 -12.28
C PHE A 70 -10.04 3.46 -12.51
N ARG A 71 -9.63 4.31 -11.56
CA ARG A 71 -9.70 5.77 -11.70
C ARG A 71 -8.82 6.28 -12.84
N GLY A 72 -7.63 5.70 -13.03
CA GLY A 72 -6.75 6.00 -14.16
C GLY A 72 -7.38 5.65 -15.50
N PHE A 73 -8.04 4.49 -15.57
CA PHE A 73 -8.76 4.05 -16.77
C PHE A 73 -9.96 4.95 -17.09
N ILE A 74 -10.79 5.28 -16.09
CA ILE A 74 -11.94 6.18 -16.27
C ILE A 74 -11.50 7.59 -16.65
N CYS A 75 -10.48 8.15 -16.00
CA CYS A 75 -10.00 9.50 -16.33
C CYS A 75 -9.34 9.59 -17.70
N ALA A 76 -8.80 8.48 -18.23
CA ALA A 76 -8.33 8.43 -19.61
C ALA A 76 -9.49 8.49 -20.62
N SER A 77 -10.63 7.88 -20.27
CA SER A 77 -11.85 7.87 -21.08
C SER A 77 -12.62 9.20 -20.99
N LEU A 78 -12.75 9.78 -19.79
CA LEU A 78 -13.45 11.04 -19.53
C LEU A 78 -12.46 12.22 -19.59
N ARG A 79 -11.97 12.54 -20.78
CA ARG A 79 -10.91 13.54 -21.00
C ARG A 79 -11.35 15.01 -20.80
N GLU A 80 -12.54 15.27 -20.29
CA GLU A 80 -13.17 16.57 -20.42
C GLU A 80 -13.44 17.23 -19.05
N HIS A 81 -12.96 18.48 -18.89
CA HIS A 81 -13.40 19.44 -17.88
C HIS A 81 -13.08 19.20 -16.39
N ARG A 82 -11.79 19.16 -15.99
CA ARG A 82 -11.39 19.34 -14.57
C ARG A 82 -10.63 20.64 -14.32
N SER A 83 -11.15 21.47 -13.41
CA SER A 83 -10.56 22.75 -12.96
C SER A 83 -9.14 22.58 -12.39
N GLN A 84 -8.25 23.54 -12.71
CA GLN A 84 -6.82 23.54 -12.33
C GLN A 84 -6.58 23.47 -10.81
N ARG A 85 -7.48 24.04 -9.99
CA ARG A 85 -7.38 23.99 -8.52
C ARG A 85 -7.60 22.56 -7.98
N ASN A 86 -8.56 21.83 -8.56
CA ASN A 86 -8.87 20.46 -8.16
C ASN A 86 -7.77 19.47 -8.59
N LYS A 87 -6.98 19.81 -9.62
CA LYS A 87 -5.83 19.00 -10.07
C LYS A 87 -4.68 19.02 -9.05
N LYS A 88 -4.40 20.18 -8.43
CA LYS A 88 -3.39 20.31 -7.36
C LYS A 88 -3.73 19.46 -6.16
N LEU A 89 -4.90 19.70 -5.56
CA LEU A 89 -5.34 19.00 -4.35
C LEU A 89 -5.38 17.49 -4.59
N SER A 90 -5.91 17.08 -5.74
CA SER A 90 -5.93 15.67 -6.12
C SER A 90 -4.53 15.08 -6.20
N ALA A 91 -3.54 15.75 -6.82
CA ALA A 91 -2.18 15.24 -6.91
C ALA A 91 -1.51 15.06 -5.52
N TRP A 92 -1.72 16.01 -4.61
CA TRP A 92 -1.23 15.91 -3.23
C TRP A 92 -1.90 14.78 -2.44
N VAL A 93 -3.21 14.61 -2.59
CA VAL A 93 -3.95 13.51 -1.95
C VAL A 93 -3.44 12.15 -2.42
N HIS A 94 -3.20 11.97 -3.73
CA HIS A 94 -2.65 10.73 -4.23
C HIS A 94 -1.25 10.45 -3.69
N LEU A 95 -0.40 11.48 -3.60
CA LEU A 95 0.93 11.34 -3.02
C LEU A 95 0.86 10.86 -1.56
N VAL A 96 0.03 11.51 -0.74
CA VAL A 96 -0.10 11.17 0.68
C VAL A 96 -0.66 9.76 0.85
N LEU A 97 -1.64 9.37 0.03
CA LEU A 97 -2.21 8.02 0.04
C LEU A 97 -1.20 6.96 -0.39
N ASP A 98 -0.49 7.15 -1.51
CA ASP A 98 0.53 6.21 -2.01
C ASP A 98 1.62 5.99 -0.95
N GLN A 99 2.09 7.08 -0.35
CA GLN A 99 3.11 7.05 0.68
C GLN A 99 2.59 6.39 1.97
N GLY A 100 1.37 6.69 2.38
CA GLY A 100 0.73 6.09 3.56
C GLY A 100 0.58 4.59 3.43
N VAL A 101 0.11 4.10 2.26
CA VAL A 101 -0.01 2.66 2.00
C VAL A 101 1.35 1.98 2.01
N ALA A 102 2.38 2.59 1.41
CA ALA A 102 3.74 2.05 1.43
C ALA A 102 4.29 1.89 2.87
N TYR A 103 4.12 2.91 3.71
CA TYR A 103 4.57 2.86 5.10
C TYR A 103 3.83 1.82 5.93
N VAL A 104 2.50 1.77 5.84
CA VAL A 104 1.69 0.84 6.64
C VAL A 104 1.93 -0.60 6.20
N MET A 105 2.06 -0.87 4.89
CA MET A 105 2.45 -2.18 4.36
C MET A 105 3.83 -2.61 4.84
N PHE A 106 4.81 -1.70 4.80
CA PHE A 106 6.17 -2.00 5.28
C PHE A 106 6.17 -2.29 6.79
N ALA A 107 5.51 -1.45 7.59
CA ALA A 107 5.42 -1.61 9.03
C ALA A 107 4.79 -2.95 9.42
N VAL A 108 3.67 -3.32 8.81
CA VAL A 108 3.02 -4.59 9.13
C VAL A 108 3.80 -5.80 8.64
N THR A 109 4.51 -5.68 7.50
CA THR A 109 5.40 -6.74 7.01
C THR A 109 6.56 -6.96 7.97
N VAL A 110 7.20 -5.89 8.45
CA VAL A 110 8.29 -5.98 9.44
C VAL A 110 7.78 -6.56 10.76
N ALA A 111 6.61 -6.13 11.23
CA ALA A 111 5.99 -6.69 12.42
C ALA A 111 5.72 -8.20 12.23
N ALA A 112 5.22 -8.62 11.07
CA ALA A 112 4.98 -10.02 10.74
C ALA A 112 6.30 -10.83 10.68
N ILE A 113 7.39 -10.26 10.16
CA ILE A 113 8.73 -10.87 10.20
C ILE A 113 9.17 -11.09 11.65
N GLN A 114 9.07 -10.05 12.48
CA GLN A 114 9.45 -10.14 13.89
C GLN A 114 8.61 -11.17 14.64
N GLY A 115 7.29 -11.17 14.43
CA GLY A 115 6.38 -12.18 15.01
C GLY A 115 6.73 -13.60 14.55
N SER A 116 7.11 -13.77 13.28
CA SER A 116 7.52 -15.05 12.72
C SER A 116 8.87 -15.52 13.26
N MET A 117 9.83 -14.61 13.47
CA MET A 117 11.14 -14.91 14.05
C MET A 117 11.00 -15.47 15.47
N VAL A 118 10.11 -14.90 16.29
CA VAL A 118 9.81 -15.42 17.64
C VAL A 118 9.29 -16.87 17.57
N GLY A 119 8.46 -17.18 16.57
CA GLY A 119 7.98 -18.55 16.33
C GLY A 119 9.05 -19.54 15.83
N LEU A 120 10.07 -19.04 15.12
CA LEU A 120 11.19 -19.83 14.61
C LEU A 120 12.25 -20.14 15.67
N THR A 121 12.64 -19.14 16.47
CA THR A 121 13.69 -19.29 17.48
C THR A 121 13.21 -20.14 18.65
N GLY A 122 11.92 -20.03 19.00
CA GLY A 122 11.38 -20.60 20.24
C GLY A 122 11.94 -19.88 21.46
N VAL A 123 11.18 -19.83 22.55
CA VAL A 123 11.61 -19.19 23.80
C VAL A 123 11.64 -20.25 24.89
N LYS A 124 12.85 -20.67 25.28
CA LYS A 124 13.06 -21.71 26.30
C LYS A 124 12.40 -21.36 27.63
N GLN A 125 12.40 -20.08 28.00
CA GLN A 125 11.76 -19.55 29.22
C GLN A 125 10.22 -19.66 29.20
N LEU A 126 9.61 -19.74 28.02
CA LEU A 126 8.16 -19.89 27.85
C LEU A 126 7.75 -21.34 27.51
N GLN A 127 8.68 -22.30 27.58
CA GLN A 127 8.49 -23.69 27.09
C GLN A 127 8.00 -23.76 25.63
N TRP A 128 8.30 -22.73 24.83
CA TRP A 128 7.87 -22.66 23.44
C TRP A 128 8.82 -23.47 22.54
N SER A 129 8.34 -24.63 22.07
CA SER A 129 9.03 -25.43 21.05
C SER A 129 9.02 -24.75 19.68
N LYS A 130 10.04 -25.00 18.85
CA LYS A 130 10.13 -24.46 17.47
C LYS A 130 8.88 -24.83 16.66
N LEU A 131 8.02 -23.85 16.38
CA LEU A 131 6.72 -24.09 15.74
C LEU A 131 6.89 -24.61 14.31
N CYS A 132 7.91 -24.11 13.60
CA CYS A 132 8.22 -24.51 12.23
C CYS A 132 8.71 -25.96 12.10
N ASN A 133 9.18 -26.60 13.19
CA ASN A 133 9.56 -28.02 13.19
C ASN A 133 8.33 -28.95 13.26
N ILE A 134 7.24 -28.48 13.85
CA ILE A 134 5.99 -29.23 14.01
C ILE A 134 5.03 -28.94 12.84
N TYR A 135 4.89 -27.67 12.45
CA TYR A 135 3.95 -27.19 11.43
C TYR A 135 4.68 -26.53 10.25
N THR A 136 5.46 -27.33 9.52
CA THR A 136 6.27 -26.89 8.38
C THR A 136 5.42 -26.23 7.26
N ARG A 137 4.24 -26.78 6.97
CA ARG A 137 3.34 -26.26 5.92
C ARG A 137 2.84 -24.84 6.20
N PHE A 138 2.42 -24.60 7.45
CA PHE A 138 1.95 -23.30 7.91
C PHE A 138 3.08 -22.26 7.90
N CYS A 139 4.26 -22.67 8.35
CA CYS A 139 5.46 -21.85 8.33
C CYS A 139 5.84 -21.42 6.90
N TYR A 140 5.77 -22.34 5.93
CA TYR A 140 6.05 -22.04 4.53
C TYR A 140 5.03 -21.06 3.93
N GLN A 141 3.74 -21.23 4.22
CA GLN A 141 2.68 -20.32 3.73
C GLN A 141 2.81 -18.90 4.32
N ILE A 142 3.09 -18.78 5.62
CA ILE A 142 3.35 -17.47 6.25
C ILE A 142 4.61 -16.84 5.66
N ALA A 143 5.70 -17.59 5.56
CA ALA A 143 6.95 -17.08 5.01
C ALA A 143 6.76 -16.57 3.58
N ALA A 144 6.05 -17.33 2.72
CA ALA A 144 5.70 -16.90 1.38
C ALA A 144 4.82 -15.65 1.39
N GLY A 145 3.79 -15.58 2.24
CA GLY A 145 2.92 -14.42 2.33
C GLY A 145 3.63 -13.15 2.79
N VAL A 146 4.52 -13.25 3.78
CA VAL A 146 5.37 -12.15 4.26
C VAL A 146 6.34 -11.69 3.17
N LEU A 147 6.95 -12.63 2.43
CA LEU A 147 7.81 -12.32 1.30
C LEU A 147 7.05 -11.55 0.21
N CYS A 148 5.81 -11.95 -0.08
CA CYS A 148 4.92 -11.23 -0.98
C CYS A 148 4.60 -9.82 -0.49
N GLY A 149 4.34 -9.65 0.82
CA GLY A 149 4.13 -8.33 1.44
C GLY A 149 5.35 -7.42 1.29
N LEU A 150 6.56 -7.99 1.41
CA LEU A 150 7.83 -7.29 1.23
C LEU A 150 7.98 -6.77 -0.20
N VAL A 151 7.75 -7.63 -1.20
CA VAL A 151 7.76 -7.23 -2.62
C VAL A 151 6.72 -6.15 -2.90
N ALA A 152 5.51 -6.29 -2.35
CA ALA A 152 4.46 -5.29 -2.49
C ALA A 152 4.84 -3.93 -1.89
N SER A 153 5.52 -3.92 -0.73
CA SER A 153 6.01 -2.69 -0.10
C SER A 153 7.06 -1.97 -0.94
N MET A 154 8.01 -2.71 -1.53
CA MET A 154 9.03 -2.16 -2.42
C MET A 154 8.44 -1.58 -3.70
N ALA A 155 7.47 -2.27 -4.30
CA ALA A 155 6.74 -1.78 -5.47
C ALA A 155 6.02 -0.45 -5.17
N MET A 156 5.35 -0.34 -4.01
CA MET A 156 4.69 0.89 -3.59
C MET A 156 5.67 2.03 -3.28
N ALA A 157 6.85 1.73 -2.71
CA ALA A 157 7.90 2.73 -2.52
C ALA A 157 8.41 3.29 -3.85
N PHE A 158 8.54 2.44 -4.87
CA PHE A 158 8.92 2.87 -6.22
C PHE A 158 7.83 3.74 -6.87
N VAL A 159 6.56 3.35 -6.76
CA VAL A 159 5.41 4.15 -7.22
C VAL A 159 5.38 5.51 -6.53
N SER A 160 5.54 5.54 -5.20
CA SER A 160 5.62 6.80 -4.43
C SER A 160 6.73 7.71 -4.95
N SER A 161 7.91 7.15 -5.24
CA SER A 161 9.05 7.91 -5.79
C SER A 161 8.72 8.54 -7.15
N ILE A 162 8.00 7.83 -8.03
CA ILE A 162 7.53 8.37 -9.31
C ILE A 162 6.52 9.51 -9.08
N THR A 163 5.53 9.30 -8.21
CA THR A 163 4.50 10.30 -7.87
C THR A 163 5.12 11.58 -7.32
N VAL A 164 6.10 11.46 -6.41
CA VAL A 164 6.86 12.58 -5.84
C VAL A 164 7.59 13.36 -6.94
N ARG A 165 8.36 12.67 -7.79
CA ARG A 165 9.11 13.32 -8.89
C ARG A 165 8.17 14.09 -9.81
N HIS A 166 7.05 13.48 -10.19
CA HIS A 166 6.06 14.12 -11.04
C HIS A 166 5.45 15.36 -10.39
N LEU A 167 5.10 15.29 -9.09
CA LEU A 167 4.57 16.43 -8.35
C LEU A 167 5.56 17.60 -8.30
N PHE A 168 6.85 17.32 -8.02
CA PHE A 168 7.88 18.36 -7.99
C PHE A 168 8.09 19.02 -9.35
N LEU A 169 8.04 18.25 -10.45
CA LEU A 169 8.13 18.80 -11.81
C LEU A 169 6.92 19.68 -12.17
N LEU A 170 5.74 19.38 -11.64
CA LEU A 170 4.51 20.17 -11.85
C LEU A 170 4.38 21.39 -10.93
N TYR A 171 5.12 21.42 -9.82
CA TYR A 171 5.10 22.50 -8.84
C TYR A 171 5.34 23.90 -9.45
N PRO A 172 6.35 24.17 -10.31
CA PRO A 172 6.55 25.51 -10.88
C PRO A 172 5.41 25.98 -11.79
N ALA A 173 4.75 25.06 -12.51
CA ALA A 173 3.58 25.39 -13.32
C ALA A 173 2.39 25.76 -12.42
N PHE A 174 2.22 25.02 -11.33
CA PHE A 174 1.20 25.31 -10.32
C PHE A 174 1.43 26.66 -9.62
N THR A 175 2.65 26.99 -9.24
CA THR A 175 2.99 28.27 -8.61
C THR A 175 2.71 29.44 -9.55
N ARG A 176 3.12 29.34 -10.82
CA ARG A 176 2.79 30.36 -11.85
C ARG A 176 1.29 30.55 -12.05
N ALA A 177 0.52 29.46 -12.13
CA ALA A 177 -0.93 29.56 -12.27
C ALA A 177 -1.61 30.21 -11.04
N ALA A 178 -1.10 29.98 -9.83
CA ALA A 178 -1.60 30.63 -8.62
C ALA A 178 -1.32 32.14 -8.61
N LEU A 179 -0.12 32.55 -9.02
CA LEU A 179 0.25 33.95 -9.15
C LEU A 179 -0.56 34.67 -10.22
N SER A 180 -0.78 34.05 -11.38
CA SER A 180 -1.61 34.61 -12.46
C SER A 180 -3.06 34.85 -12.01
N ASN A 181 -3.67 33.86 -11.36
CA ASN A 181 -5.04 33.99 -10.83
C ASN A 181 -5.12 35.09 -9.74
N SER A 182 -4.11 35.17 -8.85
CA SER A 182 -4.01 36.26 -7.89
C SER A 182 -3.97 37.62 -8.58
N LYS A 183 -3.07 37.79 -9.56
CA LYS A 183 -2.89 39.04 -10.31
C LYS A 183 -4.16 39.46 -11.05
N SER A 184 -4.86 38.52 -11.69
CA SER A 184 -6.13 38.77 -12.35
C SER A 184 -7.22 39.25 -11.38
N ARG A 185 -7.28 38.66 -10.18
CA ARG A 185 -8.24 39.06 -9.14
C ARG A 185 -7.94 40.46 -8.56
N TRP A 186 -6.66 40.80 -8.40
CA TRP A 186 -6.26 42.17 -8.01
C TRP A 186 -6.59 43.20 -9.08
N ASN A 187 -6.37 42.87 -10.35
CA ASN A 187 -6.73 43.76 -11.46
C ASN A 187 -8.23 44.06 -11.50
N ILE A 188 -9.10 43.05 -11.33
CA ILE A 188 -10.57 43.24 -11.28
C ILE A 188 -10.97 44.15 -10.11
N PHE A 189 -10.34 43.98 -8.95
CA PHE A 189 -10.62 44.80 -7.78
C PHE A 189 -10.22 46.27 -8.01
N TYR A 190 -9.04 46.51 -8.60
CA TYR A 190 -8.58 47.84 -8.98
C TYR A 190 -9.49 48.52 -10.01
N SER A 191 -9.96 47.79 -11.03
CA SER A 191 -10.91 48.30 -12.03
C SER A 191 -12.29 48.68 -11.46
N SER A 192 -12.66 48.16 -10.29
CA SER A 192 -13.94 48.46 -9.64
C SER A 192 -13.86 49.65 -8.68
N LEU A 193 -12.65 50.13 -8.38
CA LEU A 193 -12.36 51.24 -7.47
C LEU A 193 -12.16 52.58 -8.20
N ASN A 194 -12.12 52.58 -9.52
CA ASN A 194 -11.85 53.73 -10.39
C ASN A 194 -12.97 53.87 -11.42
#